data_AF-A0A7Z9SKR7-F1
#
_entry.id   AF-A0A7Z9SKR7-F1
#
_cell.length_a   1.000
_cell.length_b   1.000
_cell.length_c   1.000
_cell.angle_alpha   90.00
_cell.angle_beta   90.00
_cell.angle_gamma   90.00
#
_symmetry.space_group_name_H-M   'P 1'
#
loop_
_entity.id
_entity.type
_entity.pdbx_description
1 polymer ?
#
loop_
_entity_poly.entity_id
_entity_poly.type
_entity_poly.pdbx_seq_one_letter_code
_entity_poly.pdbx_strand_id
1 'polypeptide(L)' 'MIEQLLDNHHLNQEKITSLLSSLAVKGVDYADLYFQHSVAESWFLEEGIVKSGTYH' A
#
# COMPACT_ATOMS: atom_id res chain seq x y z
N MET A 1 7.24 -5.16 -6.98
CA MET A 1 5.85 -5.03 -6.48
C MET A 1 5.74 -3.94 -5.42
N ILE A 2 6.51 -3.97 -4.32
CA ILE A 2 6.61 -2.81 -3.38
C ILE A 2 7.30 -1.61 -4.03
N GLU A 3 8.37 -1.82 -4.78
CA GLU A 3 9.07 -0.73 -5.49
C GLU A 3 8.14 0.03 -6.45
N GLN A 4 7.26 -0.68 -7.19
CA GLN A 4 6.25 -0.03 -8.03
C GLN A 4 5.21 0.78 -7.24
N LEU A 5 4.81 0.32 -6.05
CA LEU A 5 3.91 1.09 -5.19
C LEU A 5 4.59 2.38 -4.71
N LEU A 6 5.84 2.26 -4.30
CA LEU A 6 6.62 3.37 -3.75
C LEU A 6 6.97 4.38 -4.85
N ASP A 7 7.44 3.93 -6.01
CA ASP A 7 7.82 4.77 -7.15
C ASP A 7 6.62 5.55 -7.71
N ASN A 8 5.45 4.91 -7.84
CA ASN A 8 4.22 5.59 -8.29
C ASN A 8 3.80 6.74 -7.36
N HIS A 9 4.10 6.61 -6.07
CA HIS A 9 3.84 7.64 -5.07
C HIS A 9 5.06 8.51 -4.77
N HIS A 10 6.10 8.43 -5.60
CA HIS A 10 7.36 9.17 -5.46
C HIS A 10 8.02 8.97 -4.08
N LEU A 11 7.77 7.83 -3.44
CA LEU A 11 8.42 7.40 -2.22
C LEU A 11 9.66 6.62 -2.64
N ASN A 12 10.83 7.17 -2.36
CA ASN A 12 12.10 6.48 -2.58
C ASN A 12 12.77 6.21 -1.22
N GLN A 13 13.84 5.42 -1.24
CA GLN A 13 14.56 5.05 -0.04
C GLN A 13 15.06 6.27 0.76
N GLU A 14 15.46 7.34 0.08
CA GLU A 14 15.92 8.59 0.72
C GLU A 14 14.81 9.28 1.51
N LYS A 15 13.60 9.39 0.95
CA LYS A 15 12.44 9.99 1.62
C LYS A 15 12.01 9.17 2.83
N ILE A 16 11.98 7.85 2.70
CA ILE A 16 11.65 6.93 3.80
C ILE A 16 12.67 7.10 4.94
N THR A 17 13.95 7.14 4.59
CA THR A 17 15.04 7.32 5.56
C THR A 17 14.97 8.69 6.25
N SER A 18 14.68 9.75 5.50
CA SER A 18 14.51 11.11 6.03
C SER A 18 13.34 11.20 7.02
N LEU A 19 12.20 10.58 6.69
CA LEU A 19 11.03 10.54 7.56
C LEU A 19 11.33 9.80 8.87
N LEU A 20 11.88 8.60 8.80
CA LEU A 20 12.25 7.81 9.98
C LEU A 20 13.26 8.56 10.87
N SER A 21 14.23 9.25 10.25
CA SER A 21 15.19 10.08 10.97
C SER A 21 14.50 11.25 11.70
N SER A 22 13.51 11.89 11.08
CA SER A 22 12.74 12.97 11.71
C SER A 22 11.88 12.50 12.89
N LEU A 23 11.43 11.24 12.87
CA LEU A 23 10.67 10.62 13.96
C LEU A 23 11.60 10.27 15.13
N ALA A 24 12.80 9.76 14.84
CA ALA A 24 13.80 9.42 15.86
C ALA A 24 14.26 10.65 16.67
N VAL A 25 14.37 11.82 16.03
CA VAL A 25 14.76 13.08 16.71
C VAL A 25 13.73 13.52 17.77
N LYS A 26 12.49 13.04 17.71
CA LYS A 26 11.43 13.38 18.68
C LYS A 26 11.48 12.54 19.96
N GLY A 27 12.52 11.73 20.17
CA GLY A 27 12.67 10.90 21.36
C GLY A 27 11.79 9.65 21.34
N VAL A 28 11.48 9.14 20.15
CA VAL A 28 10.69 7.91 19.98
C VAL A 28 11.62 6.71 20.09
N ASP A 29 11.30 5.75 20.97
CA ASP A 29 12.10 4.55 21.19
C ASP A 29 12.08 3.58 19.99
N TYR A 30 10.97 3.55 19.25
CA TYR A 30 10.80 2.73 18.06
C TYR A 30 9.75 3.28 17.09
N ALA A 31 10.04 3.24 15.79
CA ALA A 31 9.10 3.56 14.73
C ALA A 31 9.39 2.70 13.49
N ASP A 32 8.33 2.22 12.86
CA ASP A 32 8.37 1.55 11.56
C ASP A 32 7.35 2.16 10.59
N LEU A 33 7.38 1.71 9.35
CA LEU A 33 6.44 2.10 8.31
C LEU A 33 5.84 0.85 7.70
N TYR A 34 4.51 0.81 7.64
CA TYR A 34 3.78 -0.26 6.99
C TYR A 34 3.14 0.26 5.69
N PHE A 35 3.45 -0.39 4.58
CA PHE A 35 2.88 -0.09 3.28
C PHE A 35 1.97 -1.25 2.84
N GLN A 36 0.75 -0.92 2.44
CA GLN A 36 -0.23 -1.90 1.99
C GLN A 36 -0.72 -1.55 0.59
N HIS A 37 -0.80 -2.58 -0.25
CA HIS A 37 -1.47 -2.54 -1.53
C HIS A 37 -2.41 -3.74 -1.61
N SER A 38 -3.68 -3.49 -1.90
CA SER A 38 -4.70 -4.53 -2.03
C SER A 38 -5.51 -4.25 -3.28
N VAL A 39 -5.74 -5.29 -4.07
CA VAL A 39 -6.65 -5.29 -5.22
C VAL A 39 -7.62 -6.44 -5.00
N ALA A 40 -8.91 -6.15 -5.02
CA ALA A 40 -9.96 -7.12 -4.80
C ALA A 40 -10.90 -7.13 -6.01
N GLU A 41 -11.00 -8.31 -6.64
CA GLU A 41 -11.95 -8.55 -7.71
C GLU A 41 -12.90 -9.67 -7.27
N SER A 42 -14.18 -9.50 -7.55
CA SER A 42 -15.19 -10.52 -7.24
C SER A 42 -16.23 -10.59 -8.34
N TRP A 43 -16.57 -11.82 -8.70
CA TRP A 43 -17.51 -12.16 -9.75
C TRP A 43 -18.67 -12.95 -9.14
N PHE A 44 -19.90 -12.49 -9.35
CA PHE A 44 -21.09 -13.21 -8.90
C PHE A 44 -21.78 -13.90 -10.07
N LEU A 45 -21.84 -15.23 -10.00
CA LEU A 45 -22.47 -16.07 -11.03
C LEU A 45 -23.78 -16.67 -10.49
N GLU A 46 -24.86 -16.50 -11.24
CA GLU A 46 -26.15 -17.13 -10.97
C GLU A 46 -26.77 -17.60 -12.28
N GLU A 47 -27.37 -18.79 -12.30
CA GLU A 47 -27.98 -19.40 -13.50
C GLU A 47 -27.03 -19.54 -14.71
N GLY A 48 -25.72 -19.65 -14.47
CA GLY A 48 -24.72 -19.82 -15.54
C GLY A 48 -24.32 -18.53 -16.25
N ILE A 49 -24.78 -17.36 -15.78
CA ILE A 49 -24.39 -16.03 -16.28
C ILE A 49 -23.80 -15.17 -15.16
N VAL A 50 -22.88 -14.27 -15.53
CA VAL A 50 -22.34 -13.26 -14.61
C VAL A 50 -23.39 -12.18 -14.41
N LYS A 51 -23.91 -12.02 -13.19
CA LYS A 51 -24.92 -10.99 -12.87
C LYS A 51 -24.30 -9.68 -12.44
N SER A 52 -23.13 -9.70 -11.79
CA SER A 52 -22.39 -8.49 -11.41
C SER A 52 -20.91 -8.78 -11.19
N GLY A 53 -20.09 -7.76 -11.43
CA GLY A 53 -18.67 -7.74 -11.08
C GLY A 53 -18.37 -6.49 -10.27
N THR A 54 -17.50 -6.62 -9.27
CA THR A 54 -17.02 -5.48 -8.46
C THR A 54 -15.49 -5.49 -8.46
N TYR A 55 -14.89 -4.33 -8.70
CA TYR A 55 -13.44 -4.12 -8.76
C TYR A 55 -13.07 -3.01 -7.76
N HIS A 56 -12.15 -3.31 -6.83
CA HIS A 56 -11.67 -2.39 -5.80
C HIS A 56 -10.15 -2.39 -5.71
#